data_AF-A0AA90H926-F1
#
_entry.id   AF-A0AA90H926-F1
#
_cell.length_a   1.000
_cell.length_b   1.000
_cell.length_c   1.000
_cell.angle_alpha   90.00
_cell.angle_beta   90.00
_cell.angle_gamma   90.00
#
_symmetry.space_group_name_H-M   'P 1'
#
loop_
_entity.id
_entity.type
_entity.pdbx_description
1 polymer ?
#
loop_
_entity_poly.entity_id
_entity_poly.type
_entity_poly.pdbx_seq_one_letter_code
_entity_poly.pdbx_strand_id
1 'polypeptide(L)'
;MTTLRRTVPFVARSGKDHSARILLVDRAELPLAAAGDAQLSATLRRPISLGPADQGIPADEVEQLVEEQYQAALEFVYGHPVWQRIREGEALGAVRAYLMESRHYLAAAPFRMASGITDALRPSELVRLQAHHVVEEADHDTYFENGLAALDIPRDLVRQARPSPVTVEWIHLMRTVAAYGPLAAALCSGLLEYTAGDQKSVAGWHTMLHERGMLPKEAVEAIFEHVETDLGLGHGNNWRDAVRAAKVVPAAELADWLNAVTLVAEMIVRWLETFEAGLSSETVAASPGLQLEGAAPVLGGEADGLPVWPAEIYASYAHGPRSTASGVRRVLALSYAYSGRAVQHGATGNSTTAVASDLVGRTAREWDGRTDEVGLEKLVESWMVAIDGHALWQRMTEDPTLPLVHGYMVENYHYVAGIWQHTGGAVAACPDPVIRNELVKHLIEEFNHGKMFLRGIKKARGSRDHGLTPDRMRPLATTVAFVGTLRELAQRDWKAYVLALAYLQLTLSAAGTTVHSRHEDFYRTLFDRLPESEQLVSAMRTHDAEDTRLGHGDDTRDLLRLLAQRHTITRESVAAAALVPQLAWSFLDGILQHYRHGEAAVLQRAGWHVEG
;
A
#
# COMPACT_ATOMS: atom_id res chain seq x y z
N MET A 1 -2.30 30.87 -16.69
CA MET A 1 -1.69 30.00 -17.73
C MET A 1 -1.26 28.76 -16.98
N THR A 2 -1.78 27.62 -17.39
CA THR A 2 -1.79 26.38 -16.60
C THR A 2 -0.44 25.68 -16.73
N THR A 3 0.49 25.92 -15.82
CA THR A 3 1.89 25.53 -16.00
C THR A 3 2.25 24.27 -15.20
N LEU A 4 2.79 23.24 -15.86
CA LEU A 4 3.23 21.98 -15.24
C LEU A 4 4.60 22.15 -14.53
N ARG A 5 4.79 21.49 -13.38
CA ARG A 5 6.02 21.58 -12.56
C ARG A 5 6.70 20.19 -12.44
N ARG A 6 8.02 20.11 -12.68
CA ARG A 6 8.72 18.91 -13.20
C ARG A 6 9.31 17.89 -12.22
N THR A 7 9.67 18.22 -10.99
CA THR A 7 10.61 17.33 -10.26
C THR A 7 10.00 16.68 -9.04
N VAL A 8 10.04 15.35 -9.00
CA VAL A 8 9.79 14.55 -7.80
C VAL A 8 11.13 14.18 -7.15
N PRO A 9 11.36 14.51 -5.88
CA PRO A 9 12.51 13.98 -5.16
C PRO A 9 12.23 12.53 -4.72
N PHE A 10 13.29 11.76 -4.52
CA PHE A 10 13.27 10.48 -3.80
C PHE A 10 14.26 10.52 -2.62
N VAL A 11 13.91 9.90 -1.48
CA VAL A 11 14.88 9.62 -0.42
C VAL A 11 15.48 8.24 -0.70
N ALA A 12 16.71 8.22 -1.21
CA ALA A 12 17.39 7.02 -1.68
C ALA A 12 18.62 6.68 -0.81
N ARG A 13 19.35 5.62 -1.17
CA ARG A 13 20.72 5.39 -0.68
C ARG A 13 21.71 5.86 -1.73
N SER A 14 22.85 6.41 -1.30
CA SER A 14 23.90 6.83 -2.23
C SER A 14 24.45 5.64 -3.00
N GLY A 15 24.62 5.79 -4.32
CA GLY A 15 25.26 4.79 -5.16
C GLY A 15 26.77 4.63 -4.92
N LYS A 16 27.40 5.50 -4.11
CA LYS A 16 28.84 5.42 -3.79
C LYS A 16 29.13 4.67 -2.49
N ASP A 17 28.34 4.93 -1.45
CA ASP A 17 28.58 4.43 -0.09
C ASP A 17 27.55 3.34 0.29
N HIS A 18 26.38 3.30 -0.38
CA HIS A 18 25.23 2.41 -0.08
C HIS A 18 24.72 2.44 1.38
N SER A 19 25.43 3.11 2.30
CA SER A 19 25.09 3.30 3.71
C SER A 19 24.46 4.67 3.96
N ALA A 20 24.94 5.72 3.29
CA ALA A 20 24.42 7.06 3.41
C ALA A 20 23.07 7.22 2.67
N ARG A 21 22.07 7.76 3.35
CA ARG A 21 20.82 8.20 2.71
C ARG A 21 21.05 9.55 2.03
N ILE A 22 20.43 9.75 0.86
CA ILE A 22 20.55 10.94 0.03
C ILE A 22 19.18 11.37 -0.51
N LEU A 23 19.07 12.61 -0.95
CA LEU A 23 17.95 13.11 -1.73
C LEU A 23 18.32 12.99 -3.22
N LEU A 24 17.60 12.14 -3.96
CA LEU A 24 17.74 11.99 -5.40
C LEU A 24 16.73 12.91 -6.07
N VAL A 25 17.20 13.87 -6.85
CA VAL A 25 16.36 14.76 -7.67
C VAL A 25 16.71 14.50 -9.12
N ASP A 26 15.77 13.91 -9.85
CA ASP A 26 16.02 13.30 -11.16
C ASP A 26 17.18 12.30 -11.07
N ARG A 27 18.40 12.73 -11.43
CA ARG A 27 19.64 11.92 -11.43
C ARG A 27 20.75 12.53 -10.58
N ALA A 28 20.44 13.56 -9.80
CA ALA A 28 21.40 14.25 -8.94
C ALA A 28 21.27 13.75 -7.50
N GLU A 29 22.36 13.21 -6.94
CA GLU A 29 22.44 12.88 -5.52
C GLU A 29 22.80 14.12 -4.69
N LEU A 30 21.96 14.47 -3.73
CA LEU A 30 22.17 15.57 -2.79
C LEU A 30 22.22 15.03 -1.35
N PRO A 31 23.06 15.58 -0.46
CA PRO A 31 23.02 15.23 0.96
C PRO A 31 21.64 15.50 1.57
N LEU A 32 21.14 14.66 2.48
CA LEU A 32 19.83 14.90 3.13
C LEU A 32 19.74 16.26 3.83
N ALA A 33 20.86 16.79 4.33
CA ALA A 33 20.91 18.12 4.95
C ALA A 33 20.51 19.25 3.95
N ALA A 34 20.66 19.02 2.65
CA ALA A 34 20.22 19.96 1.61
C ALA A 34 18.69 20.06 1.52
N ALA A 35 17.92 19.13 2.10
CA ALA A 35 16.46 19.20 2.08
C ALA A 35 15.93 20.47 2.77
N GLY A 36 16.64 21.01 3.77
CA GLY A 36 16.28 22.27 4.42
C GLY A 36 16.61 23.53 3.60
N ASP A 37 17.23 23.39 2.42
CA ASP A 37 17.65 24.52 1.59
C ASP A 37 16.47 25.15 0.82
N ALA A 38 16.24 26.45 1.06
CA ALA A 38 15.15 27.18 0.44
C ALA A 38 15.30 27.36 -1.08
N GLN A 39 16.53 27.43 -1.59
CA GLN A 39 16.84 27.54 -3.02
C GLN A 39 16.62 26.21 -3.74
N LEU A 40 16.99 25.08 -3.14
CA LEU A 40 16.67 23.76 -3.67
C LEU A 40 15.15 23.59 -3.80
N SER A 41 14.42 23.93 -2.74
CA SER A 41 12.96 23.95 -2.77
C SER A 41 12.38 24.87 -3.84
N ALA A 42 12.93 26.07 -4.03
CA ALA A 42 12.49 26.98 -5.09
C ALA A 42 12.75 26.40 -6.49
N THR A 43 13.85 25.65 -6.63
CA THR A 43 14.24 25.00 -7.89
C THR A 43 13.34 23.82 -8.21
N LEU A 44 13.02 22.97 -7.23
CA LEU A 44 12.07 21.86 -7.38
C LEU A 44 10.67 22.33 -7.78
N ARG A 45 10.36 23.58 -7.42
CA ARG A 45 9.14 24.25 -7.82
C ARG A 45 9.28 24.96 -9.15
N ARG A 46 10.37 24.92 -9.92
CA ARG A 46 10.42 25.71 -11.15
C ARG A 46 9.43 25.17 -12.20
N PRO A 47 8.58 26.00 -12.80
CA PRO A 47 7.64 25.55 -13.83
C PRO A 47 8.36 25.17 -15.13
N ILE A 48 7.80 24.20 -15.86
CA ILE A 48 8.02 24.03 -17.30
C ILE A 48 6.92 24.84 -18.01
N SER A 49 7.29 25.90 -18.72
CA SER A 49 6.34 26.53 -19.64
C SER A 49 6.29 25.69 -20.91
N LEU A 50 5.15 25.06 -21.19
CA LEU A 50 4.88 24.39 -22.47
C LEU A 50 4.27 25.35 -23.51
N GLY A 51 4.17 26.65 -23.18
CA GLY A 51 3.63 27.68 -24.06
C GLY A 51 2.08 27.77 -24.05
N PRO A 52 1.44 28.29 -25.10
CA PRO A 52 -0.02 28.50 -25.14
C PRO A 52 -0.88 27.21 -25.15
N ALA A 53 -0.28 26.02 -25.18
CA ALA A 53 -0.95 24.72 -25.31
C ALA A 53 -1.31 24.05 -23.96
N ASP A 54 -1.28 24.82 -22.87
CA ASP A 54 -1.42 24.40 -21.47
C ASP A 54 -2.74 23.68 -21.06
N GLN A 55 -3.63 23.34 -22.01
CA GLN A 55 -4.81 22.48 -21.74
C GLN A 55 -4.65 21.04 -22.22
N GLY A 56 -3.73 20.76 -23.14
CA GLY A 56 -3.56 19.45 -23.74
C GLY A 56 -2.18 19.28 -24.36
N ILE A 57 -1.44 18.30 -23.86
CA ILE A 57 -0.06 18.01 -24.24
C ILE A 57 -0.07 16.93 -25.34
N PRO A 58 0.59 17.16 -26.48
CA PRO A 58 0.73 16.17 -27.55
C PRO A 58 1.40 14.86 -27.09
N ALA A 59 1.03 13.74 -27.71
CA ALA A 59 1.52 12.41 -27.36
C ALA A 59 3.06 12.30 -27.37
N ASP A 60 3.77 12.95 -28.30
CA ASP A 60 5.23 12.94 -28.40
C ASP A 60 5.90 13.65 -27.20
N GLU A 61 5.34 14.78 -26.76
CA GLU A 61 5.80 15.46 -25.54
C GLU A 61 5.48 14.64 -24.28
N VAL A 62 4.32 13.99 -24.23
CA VAL A 62 3.95 13.07 -23.13
C VAL A 62 4.91 11.87 -23.07
N GLU A 63 5.22 11.24 -24.21
CA GLU A 63 6.16 10.12 -24.28
C GLU A 63 7.53 10.50 -23.69
N GLN A 64 8.04 11.69 -24.00
CA GLN A 64 9.29 12.19 -23.46
C GLN A 64 9.23 12.39 -21.93
N LEU A 65 8.17 13.03 -21.42
CA LEU A 65 8.01 13.27 -19.98
C LEU A 65 7.88 11.97 -19.19
N VAL A 66 7.14 10.99 -19.71
CA VAL A 66 7.00 9.66 -19.11
C VAL A 66 8.34 8.93 -19.09
N GLU A 67 9.10 8.97 -20.18
CA GLU A 67 10.41 8.31 -20.24
C GLU A 67 11.42 8.91 -19.26
N GLU A 68 11.44 10.24 -19.12
CA GLU A 68 12.26 10.92 -18.11
C GLU A 68 11.85 10.51 -16.69
N GLN A 69 10.54 10.40 -16.42
CA GLN A 69 10.02 9.95 -15.13
C GLN A 69 10.34 8.47 -14.86
N TYR A 70 10.28 7.60 -15.86
CA TYR A 70 10.70 6.20 -15.73
C TYR A 70 12.17 6.08 -15.42
N GLN A 71 13.04 6.85 -16.09
CA GLN A 71 14.47 6.83 -15.81
C GLN A 71 14.77 7.22 -14.35
N ALA A 72 14.16 8.30 -13.85
CA ALA A 72 14.32 8.72 -12.46
C ALA A 72 13.78 7.67 -11.47
N ALA A 73 12.61 7.10 -11.75
CA ALA A 73 12.00 6.05 -10.93
C ALA A 73 12.84 4.77 -10.88
N LEU A 74 13.37 4.33 -12.02
CA LEU A 74 14.20 3.12 -12.11
C LEU A 74 15.59 3.32 -11.51
N GLU A 75 16.17 4.52 -11.60
CA GLU A 75 17.40 4.86 -10.88
C GLU A 75 17.19 4.74 -9.36
N PHE A 76 16.04 5.21 -8.86
CA PHE A 76 15.65 5.03 -7.46
C PHE A 76 15.45 3.55 -7.08
N VAL A 77 14.71 2.78 -7.88
CA VAL A 77 14.41 1.36 -7.61
C VAL A 77 15.67 0.49 -7.67
N TYR A 78 16.48 0.62 -8.73
CA TYR A 78 17.69 -0.18 -8.91
C TYR A 78 18.89 0.32 -8.07
N GLY A 79 18.80 1.53 -7.52
CA GLY A 79 19.70 2.02 -6.48
C GLY A 79 19.53 1.32 -5.13
N HIS A 80 18.51 0.47 -4.95
CA HIS A 80 18.30 -0.26 -3.70
C HIS A 80 19.45 -1.27 -3.42
N PRO A 81 20.03 -1.30 -2.21
CA PRO A 81 21.19 -2.14 -1.90
C PRO A 81 20.98 -3.64 -2.07
N VAL A 82 19.73 -4.11 -1.96
CA VAL A 82 19.41 -5.54 -2.12
C VAL A 82 19.92 -6.08 -3.45
N TRP A 83 19.88 -5.29 -4.52
CA TRP A 83 20.32 -5.72 -5.85
C TRP A 83 21.81 -6.04 -5.87
N GLN A 84 22.64 -5.21 -5.23
CA GLN A 84 24.06 -5.47 -5.11
C GLN A 84 24.34 -6.74 -4.31
N ARG A 85 23.69 -6.89 -3.15
CA ARG A 85 23.87 -8.08 -2.30
C ARG A 85 23.43 -9.37 -3.02
N ILE A 86 22.39 -9.32 -3.85
CA ILE A 86 22.03 -10.45 -4.70
C ILE A 86 23.12 -10.74 -5.74
N ARG A 87 23.68 -9.72 -6.43
CA ARG A 87 24.79 -9.90 -7.40
C ARG A 87 26.05 -10.50 -6.76
N GLU A 88 26.29 -10.19 -5.49
CA GLU A 88 27.41 -10.67 -4.69
C GLU A 88 27.18 -12.09 -4.15
N GLY A 89 25.97 -12.65 -4.24
CA GLY A 89 25.66 -13.98 -3.69
C GLY A 89 25.25 -13.97 -2.21
N GLU A 90 25.01 -12.81 -1.61
CA GLU A 90 24.85 -12.64 -0.16
C GLU A 90 23.39 -12.54 0.33
N ALA A 91 22.43 -12.42 -0.59
CA ALA A 91 21.02 -12.17 -0.29
C ALA A 91 20.07 -13.28 -0.79
N LEU A 92 20.41 -14.56 -0.58
CA LEU A 92 19.53 -15.70 -0.93
C LEU A 92 18.12 -15.57 -0.34
N GLY A 93 18.02 -15.10 0.92
CA GLY A 93 16.72 -14.85 1.56
C GLY A 93 15.86 -13.86 0.76
N ALA A 94 16.47 -12.78 0.25
CA ALA A 94 15.75 -11.79 -0.55
C ALA A 94 15.27 -12.37 -1.88
N VAL A 95 16.07 -13.23 -2.54
CA VAL A 95 15.65 -13.93 -3.77
C VAL A 95 14.46 -14.85 -3.51
N ARG A 96 14.45 -15.57 -2.38
CA ARG A 96 13.31 -16.41 -1.99
C ARG A 96 12.05 -15.60 -1.69
N ALA A 97 12.19 -14.49 -0.96
CA ALA A 97 11.08 -13.56 -0.72
C ALA A 97 10.53 -13.01 -2.05
N TYR A 98 11.42 -12.61 -2.97
CA TYR A 98 11.06 -12.15 -4.31
C TYR A 98 10.24 -13.19 -5.09
N LEU A 99 10.62 -14.47 -5.04
CA LEU A 99 9.84 -15.53 -5.72
C LEU A 99 8.41 -15.66 -5.16
N MET A 100 8.28 -15.75 -3.83
CA MET A 100 6.97 -15.91 -3.18
C MET A 100 6.07 -14.69 -3.38
N GLU A 101 6.61 -13.50 -3.14
CA GLU A 101 5.80 -12.29 -3.20
C GLU A 101 5.50 -11.87 -4.65
N SER A 102 6.40 -12.11 -5.61
CA SER A 102 6.10 -11.93 -7.05
C SER A 102 4.98 -12.87 -7.50
N ARG A 103 4.97 -14.13 -7.03
CA ARG A 103 3.86 -15.05 -7.28
C ARG A 103 2.54 -14.44 -6.81
N HIS A 104 2.48 -13.93 -5.58
CA HIS A 104 1.25 -13.33 -5.06
C HIS A 104 0.81 -12.08 -5.85
N TYR A 105 1.76 -11.24 -6.22
CA TYR A 105 1.51 -10.05 -7.02
C TYR A 105 0.95 -10.38 -8.42
N LEU A 106 1.52 -11.39 -9.08
CA LEU A 106 1.06 -11.86 -10.39
C LEU A 106 -0.27 -12.60 -10.31
N ALA A 107 -0.51 -13.38 -9.25
CA ALA A 107 -1.79 -14.05 -9.04
C ALA A 107 -2.96 -13.07 -8.83
N ALA A 108 -2.62 -11.83 -8.45
CA ALA A 108 -3.57 -10.73 -8.33
C ALA A 108 -3.66 -9.87 -9.60
N ALA A 109 -2.99 -10.22 -10.71
CA ALA A 109 -2.99 -9.43 -11.95
C ALA A 109 -4.40 -9.13 -12.48
N PRO A 110 -5.31 -10.11 -12.63
CA PRO A 110 -6.69 -9.84 -13.05
C PRO A 110 -7.41 -8.86 -12.12
N PHE A 111 -7.22 -9.01 -10.81
CA PHE A 111 -7.80 -8.12 -9.82
C PHE A 111 -7.20 -6.72 -9.90
N ARG A 112 -5.88 -6.56 -9.83
CA ARG A 112 -5.27 -5.22 -9.78
C ARG A 112 -5.42 -4.45 -11.09
N MET A 113 -5.42 -5.12 -12.24
CA MET A 113 -5.43 -4.44 -13.54
C MET A 113 -6.85 -4.17 -14.08
N ALA A 114 -7.86 -4.94 -13.70
CA ALA A 114 -9.22 -4.78 -14.22
C ALA A 114 -9.82 -3.39 -13.98
N SER A 115 -9.39 -2.68 -12.93
CA SER A 115 -9.79 -1.28 -12.68
C SER A 115 -9.31 -0.30 -13.75
N GLY A 116 -8.30 -0.66 -14.55
CA GLY A 116 -7.86 0.15 -15.70
C GLY A 116 -8.83 0.07 -16.89
N ILE A 117 -9.80 -0.85 -16.86
CA ILE A 117 -10.81 -1.05 -17.91
C ILE A 117 -12.10 -0.27 -17.56
N THR A 118 -12.00 0.86 -16.86
CA THR A 118 -13.15 1.67 -16.43
C THR A 118 -13.55 2.68 -17.51
N ASP A 119 -14.30 2.23 -18.51
CA ASP A 119 -15.36 2.96 -19.26
C ASP A 119 -15.90 2.00 -20.34
N ALA A 120 -16.34 0.81 -19.94
CA ALA A 120 -16.82 -0.22 -20.89
C ALA A 120 -18.01 0.23 -21.74
N LEU A 121 -18.70 1.30 -21.33
CA LEU A 121 -19.81 1.91 -22.06
C LEU A 121 -19.33 2.79 -23.24
N ARG A 122 -18.03 3.13 -23.30
CA ARG A 122 -17.37 3.83 -24.42
C ARG A 122 -16.08 3.10 -24.82
N PRO A 123 -16.19 1.96 -25.53
CA PRO A 123 -15.01 1.19 -25.92
C PRO A 123 -14.08 2.04 -26.78
N SER A 124 -12.92 2.37 -26.22
CA SER A 124 -11.84 3.09 -26.90
C SER A 124 -10.71 2.11 -27.25
N GLU A 125 -9.77 2.56 -28.09
CA GLU A 125 -8.54 1.81 -28.35
C GLU A 125 -7.76 1.53 -27.06
N LEU A 126 -7.69 2.52 -26.16
CA LEU A 126 -7.11 2.37 -24.82
C LEU A 126 -7.76 1.25 -24.01
N VAL A 127 -9.09 1.23 -23.94
CA VAL A 127 -9.83 0.21 -23.18
C VAL A 127 -9.56 -1.19 -23.75
N ARG A 128 -9.46 -1.33 -25.08
CA ARG A 128 -9.12 -2.60 -25.71
C ARG A 128 -7.69 -3.02 -25.41
N LEU A 129 -6.71 -2.12 -25.52
CA LEU A 129 -5.31 -2.42 -25.16
C LEU A 129 -5.21 -2.93 -23.72
N GLN A 130 -5.86 -2.24 -22.77
CA GLN A 130 -5.86 -2.67 -21.38
C GLN A 130 -6.59 -4.00 -21.16
N ALA A 131 -7.73 -4.22 -21.82
CA ALA A 131 -8.46 -5.48 -21.70
C ALA A 131 -7.65 -6.69 -22.24
N HIS A 132 -6.93 -6.51 -23.35
CA HIS A 132 -6.02 -7.54 -23.85
C HIS A 132 -4.91 -7.84 -22.86
N HIS A 133 -4.27 -6.80 -22.33
CA HIS A 133 -3.20 -6.94 -21.36
C HIS A 133 -3.64 -7.67 -20.09
N VAL A 134 -4.84 -7.40 -19.57
CA VAL A 134 -5.40 -8.14 -18.41
C VAL A 134 -5.57 -9.64 -18.70
N VAL A 135 -5.98 -9.99 -19.92
CA VAL A 135 -6.15 -11.40 -20.30
C VAL A 135 -4.80 -12.09 -20.45
N GLU A 136 -3.81 -11.41 -21.02
CA GLU A 136 -2.45 -11.92 -21.19
C GLU A 136 -1.79 -12.21 -19.84
N GLU A 137 -1.97 -11.34 -18.84
CA GLU A 137 -1.35 -11.49 -17.51
C GLU A 137 -2.05 -12.50 -16.59
N ALA A 138 -3.18 -13.09 -17.01
CA ALA A 138 -4.11 -13.74 -16.10
C ALA A 138 -3.58 -15.01 -15.41
N ASP A 139 -2.57 -15.67 -16.00
CA ASP A 139 -1.96 -16.91 -15.50
C ASP A 139 -0.43 -16.82 -15.34
N HIS A 140 0.13 -15.60 -15.42
CA HIS A 140 1.56 -15.34 -15.29
C HIS A 140 2.14 -15.73 -13.91
N ASP A 141 1.30 -15.91 -12.89
CA ASP A 141 1.74 -16.45 -11.60
C ASP A 141 2.28 -17.88 -11.70
N THR A 142 1.85 -18.64 -12.71
CA THR A 142 2.28 -20.02 -12.97
C THR A 142 3.80 -20.12 -13.15
N TYR A 143 4.45 -19.12 -13.76
CA TYR A 143 5.92 -19.10 -13.93
C TYR A 143 6.64 -19.11 -12.57
N PHE A 144 6.13 -18.36 -11.60
CA PHE A 144 6.69 -18.33 -10.25
C PHE A 144 6.26 -19.53 -9.41
N GLU A 145 5.06 -20.09 -9.62
CA GLU A 145 4.69 -21.38 -9.04
C GLU A 145 5.61 -22.51 -9.52
N ASN A 146 5.98 -22.52 -10.80
CA ASN A 146 6.95 -23.46 -11.38
C ASN A 146 8.33 -23.25 -10.72
N GLY A 147 8.77 -22.01 -10.58
CA GLY A 147 10.02 -21.67 -9.90
C GLY A 147 10.08 -22.12 -8.43
N LEU A 148 8.99 -21.93 -7.68
CA LEU A 148 8.87 -22.39 -6.30
C LEU A 148 8.76 -23.92 -6.21
N ALA A 149 8.13 -24.58 -7.18
CA ALA A 149 8.07 -26.04 -7.26
C ALA A 149 9.46 -26.66 -7.49
N ALA A 150 10.34 -25.99 -8.25
CA ALA A 150 11.75 -26.37 -8.38
C ALA A 150 12.57 -26.20 -7.08
N LEU A 151 11.99 -25.58 -6.04
CA LEU A 151 12.52 -25.53 -4.68
C LEU A 151 11.82 -26.53 -3.74
N ASP A 152 11.18 -27.57 -4.29
CA ASP A 152 10.44 -28.61 -3.57
C ASP A 152 9.22 -28.10 -2.77
N ILE A 153 8.61 -26.98 -3.20
CA ILE A 153 7.40 -26.43 -2.59
C ILE A 153 6.17 -26.81 -3.44
N PRO A 154 5.21 -27.60 -2.91
CA PRO A 154 4.00 -27.93 -3.64
C PRO A 154 3.20 -26.69 -4.05
N ARG A 155 2.69 -26.64 -5.29
CA ARG A 155 1.91 -25.49 -5.79
C ARG A 155 0.70 -25.18 -4.94
N ASP A 156 0.01 -26.21 -4.46
CA ASP A 156 -1.13 -26.04 -3.55
C ASP A 156 -0.71 -25.33 -2.26
N LEU A 157 0.49 -25.60 -1.75
CA LEU A 157 1.01 -24.94 -0.56
C LEU A 157 1.35 -23.47 -0.85
N VAL A 158 1.88 -23.15 -2.04
CA VAL A 158 2.11 -21.77 -2.49
C VAL A 158 0.79 -21.01 -2.59
N ARG A 159 -0.23 -21.60 -3.21
CA ARG A 159 -1.59 -21.04 -3.38
C ARG A 159 -2.32 -20.76 -2.07
N GLN A 160 -1.95 -21.46 -1.01
CA GLN A 160 -2.55 -21.35 0.32
C GLN A 160 -1.77 -20.41 1.25
N ALA A 161 -0.57 -19.98 0.86
CA ALA A 161 0.23 -19.05 1.64
C ALA A 161 -0.35 -17.64 1.56
N ARG A 162 -0.50 -16.97 2.71
CA ARG A 162 -0.91 -15.57 2.77
C ARG A 162 0.23 -14.67 2.27
N PRO A 163 -0.06 -13.71 1.36
CA PRO A 163 0.93 -12.70 0.96
C PRO A 163 1.39 -11.84 2.14
N SER A 164 2.61 -11.29 2.04
CA SER A 164 3.07 -10.26 2.97
C SER A 164 2.08 -9.09 3.05
N PRO A 165 1.91 -8.43 4.23
CA PRO A 165 1.09 -7.22 4.34
C PRO A 165 1.43 -6.15 3.31
N VAL A 166 2.72 -6.01 2.98
CA VAL A 166 3.24 -5.03 2.03
C VAL A 166 2.96 -5.45 0.57
N THR A 167 2.84 -6.75 0.28
CA THR A 167 2.41 -7.23 -1.04
C THR A 167 0.92 -6.98 -1.25
N VAL A 168 0.09 -7.17 -0.21
CA VAL A 168 -1.34 -6.78 -0.26
C VAL A 168 -1.47 -5.27 -0.48
N GLU A 169 -0.72 -4.46 0.26
CA GLU A 169 -0.64 -3.01 0.05
C GLU A 169 -0.32 -2.66 -1.41
N TRP A 170 0.70 -3.31 -2.00
CA TRP A 170 1.05 -3.09 -3.40
C TRP A 170 -0.08 -3.46 -4.36
N ILE A 171 -0.71 -4.63 -4.18
CA ILE A 171 -1.86 -5.06 -5.00
C ILE A 171 -2.96 -3.99 -5.01
N HIS A 172 -3.31 -3.46 -3.83
CA HIS A 172 -4.36 -2.44 -3.70
C HIS A 172 -3.92 -1.05 -4.19
N LEU A 173 -2.64 -0.68 -4.06
CA LEU A 173 -2.10 0.52 -4.70
C LEU A 173 -2.28 0.45 -6.21
N MET A 174 -1.82 -0.64 -6.84
CA MET A 174 -1.89 -0.81 -8.30
C MET A 174 -3.33 -0.75 -8.80
N ARG A 175 -4.25 -1.37 -8.06
CA ARG A 175 -5.67 -1.30 -8.36
C ARG A 175 -6.23 0.11 -8.27
N THR A 176 -5.79 0.87 -7.27
CA THR A 176 -6.22 2.25 -7.05
C THR A 176 -5.75 3.18 -8.14
N VAL A 177 -4.47 3.09 -8.54
CA VAL A 177 -3.92 3.92 -9.62
C VAL A 177 -4.47 3.50 -10.99
N ALA A 178 -4.73 2.21 -11.21
CA ALA A 178 -5.40 1.75 -12.42
C ALA A 178 -6.81 2.35 -12.55
N ALA A 179 -7.53 2.49 -11.44
CA ALA A 179 -8.85 3.14 -11.40
C ALA A 179 -8.84 4.65 -11.69
N TYR A 180 -7.68 5.30 -11.82
CA TYR A 180 -7.61 6.68 -12.33
C TYR A 180 -7.91 6.75 -13.83
N GLY A 181 -7.76 5.63 -14.54
CA GLY A 181 -8.19 5.48 -15.92
C GLY A 181 -7.24 4.62 -16.76
N PRO A 182 -7.63 4.27 -18.01
CA PRO A 182 -6.87 3.37 -18.87
C PRO A 182 -5.44 3.83 -19.14
N LEU A 183 -5.22 5.14 -19.30
CA LEU A 183 -3.88 5.67 -19.54
C LEU A 183 -3.03 5.66 -18.25
N ALA A 184 -3.60 5.99 -17.09
CA ALA A 184 -2.90 5.86 -15.81
C ALA A 184 -2.46 4.41 -15.55
N ALA A 185 -3.34 3.44 -15.84
CA ALA A 185 -3.04 2.02 -15.75
C ALA A 185 -1.88 1.63 -16.67
N ALA A 186 -1.93 2.04 -17.95
CA ALA A 186 -0.88 1.77 -18.93
C ALA A 186 0.47 2.38 -18.51
N LEU A 187 0.48 3.63 -18.03
CA LEU A 187 1.70 4.31 -17.58
C LEU A 187 2.28 3.69 -16.31
N CYS A 188 1.45 3.19 -15.39
CA CYS A 188 1.94 2.52 -14.19
C CYS A 188 2.47 1.12 -14.48
N SER A 189 1.80 0.34 -15.33
CA SER A 189 2.28 -0.99 -15.76
C SER A 189 3.54 -0.87 -16.61
N GLY A 190 3.59 0.13 -17.49
CA GLY A 190 4.75 0.41 -18.33
C GLY A 190 6.04 0.63 -17.55
N LEU A 191 6.00 1.18 -16.32
CA LEU A 191 7.19 1.30 -15.47
C LEU A 191 7.78 -0.09 -15.11
N LEU A 192 6.90 -1.05 -14.81
CA LEU A 192 7.29 -2.42 -14.43
C LEU A 192 7.87 -3.17 -15.64
N GLU A 193 7.28 -2.96 -16.81
CA GLU A 193 7.65 -3.63 -18.05
C GLU A 193 8.80 -2.95 -18.81
N TYR A 194 9.12 -1.68 -18.49
CA TYR A 194 10.13 -0.88 -19.21
C TYR A 194 11.49 -1.60 -19.28
N THR A 195 11.87 -2.28 -18.21
CA THR A 195 13.17 -2.96 -18.12
C THR A 195 13.25 -4.29 -18.86
N ALA A 196 12.11 -4.91 -19.19
CA ALA A 196 12.09 -6.08 -20.05
C ALA A 196 12.70 -5.79 -21.43
N GLY A 197 12.68 -4.52 -21.88
CA GLY A 197 13.31 -4.09 -23.12
C GLY A 197 14.84 -4.25 -23.18
N ASP A 198 15.54 -4.34 -22.04
CA ASP A 198 16.98 -4.64 -22.00
C ASP A 198 17.22 -6.16 -21.83
N GLN A 199 16.88 -6.90 -22.89
CA GLN A 199 16.97 -8.37 -22.93
C GLN A 199 18.32 -8.91 -22.45
N LYS A 200 19.41 -8.20 -22.78
CA LYS A 200 20.76 -8.64 -22.42
C LYS A 200 21.01 -8.53 -20.92
N SER A 201 20.62 -7.42 -20.31
CA SER A 201 20.77 -7.23 -18.86
C SER A 201 19.87 -8.20 -18.09
N VAL A 202 18.63 -8.42 -18.56
CA VAL A 202 17.69 -9.35 -17.91
C VAL A 202 18.14 -10.80 -18.02
N ALA A 203 18.60 -11.25 -19.19
CA ALA A 203 19.16 -12.60 -19.35
C ALA A 203 20.44 -12.80 -18.52
N GLY A 204 21.29 -11.77 -18.45
CA GLY A 204 22.48 -11.77 -17.61
C GLY A 204 22.16 -11.87 -16.11
N TRP A 205 21.10 -11.18 -15.66
CA TRP A 205 20.61 -11.28 -14.28
C TRP A 205 20.19 -12.70 -13.92
N HIS A 206 19.37 -13.34 -14.76
CA HIS A 206 18.88 -14.70 -14.52
C HIS A 206 20.03 -15.73 -14.52
N THR A 207 20.93 -15.62 -15.50
CA THR A 207 22.15 -16.45 -15.57
C THR A 207 22.97 -16.33 -14.27
N MET A 208 23.15 -15.11 -13.78
CA MET A 208 23.89 -14.84 -12.54
C MET A 208 23.24 -15.50 -11.31
N LEU A 209 21.91 -15.53 -11.20
CA LEU A 209 21.23 -16.19 -10.07
C LEU A 209 21.61 -17.68 -9.99
N HIS A 210 21.73 -18.36 -11.13
CA HIS A 210 22.18 -19.74 -11.17
C HIS A 210 23.69 -19.88 -10.87
N GLU A 211 24.53 -19.09 -11.54
CA GLU A 211 26.00 -19.16 -11.40
C GLU A 211 26.48 -18.85 -9.98
N ARG A 212 25.76 -17.99 -9.25
CA ARG A 212 26.02 -17.66 -7.84
C ARG A 212 25.42 -18.66 -6.85
N GLY A 213 24.72 -19.70 -7.33
CA GLY A 213 24.05 -20.68 -6.48
C GLY A 213 22.86 -20.14 -5.71
N MET A 214 22.26 -19.02 -6.16
CA MET A 214 21.09 -18.43 -5.51
C MET A 214 19.83 -19.24 -5.81
N LEU A 215 19.70 -19.77 -7.02
CA LEU A 215 18.58 -20.61 -7.45
C LEU A 215 19.07 -21.80 -8.29
N PRO A 216 18.38 -22.96 -8.21
CA PRO A 216 18.62 -24.04 -9.15
C PRO A 216 18.24 -23.61 -10.57
N LYS A 217 18.82 -24.27 -11.56
CA LYS A 217 18.67 -23.89 -12.97
C LYS A 217 17.20 -23.93 -13.40
N GLU A 218 16.49 -24.96 -12.96
CA GLU A 218 15.09 -25.20 -13.25
C GLU A 218 14.20 -24.06 -12.73
N ALA A 219 14.52 -23.51 -11.54
CA ALA A 219 13.79 -22.37 -11.00
C ALA A 219 14.05 -21.09 -11.80
N VAL A 220 15.31 -20.88 -12.24
CA VAL A 220 15.69 -19.74 -13.07
C VAL A 220 15.04 -19.80 -14.45
N GLU A 221 15.04 -20.97 -15.09
CA GLU A 221 14.40 -21.18 -16.40
C GLU A 221 12.89 -20.89 -16.31
N ALA A 222 12.22 -21.37 -15.26
CA ALA A 222 10.79 -21.15 -15.07
C ALA A 222 10.40 -19.66 -14.93
N ILE A 223 11.19 -18.86 -14.19
CA ILE A 223 10.91 -17.42 -14.06
C ILE A 223 11.35 -16.63 -15.30
N PHE A 224 12.35 -17.10 -16.03
CA PHE A 224 12.80 -16.43 -17.25
C PHE A 224 11.79 -16.57 -18.39
N GLU A 225 11.03 -17.67 -18.43
CA GLU A 225 9.93 -17.90 -19.38
C GLU A 225 8.86 -16.79 -19.33
N HIS A 226 8.61 -16.20 -18.15
CA HIS A 226 7.75 -15.01 -18.03
C HIS A 226 8.31 -13.82 -18.82
N VAL A 227 9.62 -13.54 -18.69
CA VAL A 227 10.27 -12.45 -19.43
C VAL A 227 10.20 -12.69 -20.94
N GLU A 228 10.45 -13.92 -21.38
CA GLU A 228 10.33 -14.29 -22.80
C GLU A 228 8.91 -14.10 -23.33
N THR A 229 7.91 -14.41 -22.51
CA THR A 229 6.49 -14.21 -22.82
C THR A 229 6.16 -12.73 -22.97
N ASP A 230 6.49 -11.89 -21.99
CA ASP A 230 6.25 -10.44 -22.03
C ASP A 230 6.94 -9.77 -23.22
N LEU A 231 8.15 -10.21 -23.56
CA LEU A 231 8.89 -9.77 -24.73
C LEU A 231 8.19 -10.16 -26.03
N GLY A 232 7.68 -11.40 -26.11
CA GLY A 232 6.91 -11.90 -27.25
C GLY A 232 5.60 -11.15 -27.45
N LEU A 233 4.96 -10.72 -26.36
CA LEU A 233 3.74 -9.92 -26.36
C LEU A 233 3.99 -8.42 -26.57
N GLY A 234 5.23 -7.96 -26.47
CA GLY A 234 5.61 -6.56 -26.72
C GLY A 234 5.27 -5.59 -25.58
N HIS A 235 5.06 -6.12 -24.36
CA HIS A 235 4.57 -5.38 -23.20
C HIS A 235 5.37 -4.10 -22.88
N GLY A 236 6.69 -4.13 -23.03
CA GLY A 236 7.56 -2.96 -22.84
C GLY A 236 7.23 -1.72 -23.70
N ASN A 237 6.37 -1.85 -24.71
CA ASN A 237 5.86 -0.73 -25.53
C ASN A 237 4.37 -0.40 -25.33
N ASN A 238 3.61 -1.18 -24.56
CA ASN A 238 2.17 -0.99 -24.37
C ASN A 238 1.81 0.43 -23.91
N TRP A 239 2.64 1.03 -23.05
CA TRP A 239 2.44 2.39 -22.56
C TRP A 239 2.60 3.45 -23.66
N ARG A 240 3.49 3.25 -24.64
CA ARG A 240 3.65 4.17 -25.79
C ARG A 240 2.43 4.11 -26.69
N ASP A 241 1.94 2.91 -26.96
CA ASP A 241 0.73 2.70 -27.75
C ASP A 241 -0.49 3.32 -27.07
N ALA A 242 -0.56 3.24 -25.73
CA ALA A 242 -1.57 3.93 -24.95
C ALA A 242 -1.47 5.47 -25.07
N VAL A 243 -0.29 6.06 -24.90
CA VAL A 243 -0.10 7.51 -25.06
C VAL A 243 -0.50 7.98 -26.46
N ARG A 244 -0.13 7.23 -27.51
CA ARG A 244 -0.50 7.52 -28.91
C ARG A 244 -2.01 7.43 -29.13
N ALA A 245 -2.66 6.42 -28.54
CA ALA A 245 -4.11 6.26 -28.60
C ALA A 245 -4.86 7.42 -27.93
N ALA A 246 -4.30 8.00 -26.86
CA ALA A 246 -4.88 9.18 -26.19
C ALA A 246 -4.77 10.47 -27.02
N LYS A 247 -3.75 10.58 -27.89
CA LYS A 247 -3.44 11.70 -28.79
C LYS A 247 -3.05 13.02 -28.09
N VAL A 248 -3.88 13.49 -27.17
CA VAL A 248 -3.70 14.72 -26.40
C VAL A 248 -4.08 14.44 -24.95
N VAL A 249 -3.20 14.81 -24.01
CA VAL A 249 -3.39 14.56 -22.59
C VAL A 249 -3.52 15.88 -21.81
N PRO A 250 -4.57 16.08 -21.00
CA PRO A 250 -4.67 17.25 -20.15
C PRO A 250 -3.53 17.34 -19.13
N ALA A 251 -2.92 18.51 -18.98
CA ALA A 251 -1.74 18.68 -18.12
C ALA A 251 -2.00 18.31 -16.64
N ALA A 252 -3.21 18.57 -16.15
CA ALA A 252 -3.60 18.19 -14.79
C ALA A 252 -3.65 16.67 -14.61
N GLU A 253 -4.24 15.95 -15.57
CA GLU A 253 -4.29 14.49 -15.54
C GLU A 253 -2.89 13.88 -15.68
N LEU A 254 -2.06 14.43 -16.57
CA LEU A 254 -0.67 13.99 -16.70
C LEU A 254 0.11 14.14 -15.38
N ALA A 255 -0.08 15.25 -14.66
CA ALA A 255 0.56 15.45 -13.36
C ALA A 255 0.15 14.36 -12.36
N ASP A 256 -1.13 14.01 -12.30
CA ASP A 256 -1.63 12.95 -11.43
C ASP A 256 -1.07 11.57 -11.82
N TRP A 257 -0.94 11.28 -13.12
CA TRP A 257 -0.40 10.01 -13.59
C TRP A 257 1.10 9.88 -13.40
N LEU A 258 1.88 10.96 -13.59
CA LEU A 258 3.31 10.97 -13.28
C LEU A 258 3.56 10.83 -11.77
N ASN A 259 2.70 11.43 -10.95
CA ASN A 259 2.69 11.16 -9.50
C ASN A 259 2.35 9.70 -9.20
N ALA A 260 1.41 9.08 -9.92
CA ALA A 260 1.09 7.66 -9.76
C ALA A 260 2.28 6.75 -10.11
N VAL A 261 3.00 7.01 -11.21
CA VAL A 261 4.25 6.32 -11.55
C VAL A 261 5.28 6.45 -10.42
N THR A 262 5.37 7.64 -9.81
CA THR A 262 6.25 7.89 -8.66
C THR A 262 5.84 7.04 -7.44
N LEU A 263 4.53 6.90 -7.17
CA LEU A 263 4.02 6.05 -6.09
C LEU A 263 4.35 4.57 -6.33
N VAL A 264 4.28 4.10 -7.58
CA VAL A 264 4.67 2.72 -7.93
C VAL A 264 6.15 2.49 -7.63
N ALA A 265 7.03 3.44 -7.99
CA ALA A 265 8.46 3.35 -7.67
C ALA A 265 8.73 3.29 -6.15
N GLU A 266 8.03 4.14 -5.38
CA GLU A 266 8.10 4.14 -3.91
C GLU A 266 7.61 2.82 -3.30
N MET A 267 6.54 2.25 -3.85
CA MET A 267 6.02 0.94 -3.43
C MET A 267 7.00 -0.19 -3.73
N ILE A 268 7.65 -0.20 -4.90
CA ILE A 268 8.67 -1.21 -5.22
C ILE A 268 9.80 -1.15 -4.19
N VAL A 269 10.34 0.03 -3.89
CA VAL A 269 11.42 0.17 -2.91
C VAL A 269 10.97 -0.27 -1.52
N ARG A 270 9.77 0.11 -1.08
CA ARG A 270 9.17 -0.34 0.18
C ARG A 270 9.02 -1.86 0.23
N TRP A 271 8.64 -2.50 -0.88
CA TRP A 271 8.55 -3.96 -0.98
C TRP A 271 9.93 -4.62 -0.87
N LEU A 272 10.92 -4.10 -1.58
CA LEU A 272 12.31 -4.59 -1.53
C LEU A 272 12.90 -4.50 -0.11
N GLU A 273 12.54 -3.49 0.69
CA GLU A 273 12.97 -3.38 2.10
C GLU A 273 12.47 -4.56 2.95
N THR A 274 11.33 -5.18 2.58
CA THR A 274 10.79 -6.35 3.32
C THR A 274 11.50 -7.67 2.98
N PHE A 275 12.16 -7.76 1.83
CA PHE A 275 12.77 -9.03 1.37
C PHE A 275 13.96 -9.46 2.23
N GLU A 276 14.70 -8.49 2.77
CA GLU A 276 15.85 -8.78 3.62
C GLU A 276 15.46 -8.98 5.08
N ALA A 277 14.54 -8.14 5.58
CA ALA A 277 14.20 -8.10 7.00
C ALA A 277 13.03 -8.99 7.39
N GLY A 278 12.04 -9.11 6.49
CA GLY A 278 10.78 -9.80 6.70
C GLY A 278 10.88 -11.32 6.79
N LEU A 279 9.71 -11.96 6.79
CA LEU A 279 9.54 -13.40 7.02
C LEU A 279 9.14 -14.21 5.78
N SER A 280 8.89 -13.58 4.63
CA SER A 280 8.53 -14.31 3.39
C SER A 280 9.60 -15.33 2.98
N SER A 281 10.87 -15.01 3.18
CA SER A 281 11.98 -15.92 2.91
C SER A 281 11.99 -17.15 3.84
N GLU A 282 11.56 -16.96 5.09
CA GLU A 282 11.42 -18.04 6.08
C GLU A 282 10.25 -18.96 5.72
N THR A 283 9.15 -18.40 5.18
CA THR A 283 8.03 -19.18 4.63
C THR A 283 8.57 -20.11 3.54
N VAL A 284 9.26 -19.58 2.53
CA VAL A 284 9.87 -20.38 1.45
C VAL A 284 10.84 -21.43 2.00
N ALA A 285 11.72 -21.06 2.93
CA ALA A 285 12.71 -21.98 3.48
C ALA A 285 12.09 -23.09 4.35
N ALA A 286 10.93 -22.84 4.96
CA ALA A 286 10.28 -23.75 5.89
C ALA A 286 9.23 -24.66 5.24
N SER A 287 8.78 -24.34 4.03
CA SER A 287 7.71 -25.02 3.30
C SER A 287 8.07 -26.37 2.65
N PRO A 288 9.31 -26.68 2.25
CA PRO A 288 9.64 -28.01 1.73
C PRO A 288 9.26 -29.12 2.72
N GLY A 289 8.42 -30.05 2.25
CA GLY A 289 7.89 -31.16 3.07
C GLY A 289 6.82 -30.78 4.11
N LEU A 290 6.32 -29.54 4.10
CA LEU A 290 5.23 -29.11 4.97
C LEU A 290 3.88 -29.68 4.53
N GLN A 291 3.04 -30.08 5.49
CA GLN A 291 1.64 -30.43 5.25
C GLN A 291 0.73 -29.48 6.03
N LEU A 292 -0.46 -29.22 5.49
CA LEU A 292 -1.47 -28.38 6.10
C LEU A 292 -2.63 -29.24 6.60
N GLU A 293 -3.18 -28.88 7.76
CA GLU A 293 -4.41 -29.46 8.26
C GLU A 293 -5.64 -28.78 7.64
N GLY A 294 -6.52 -29.60 7.05
CA GLY A 294 -7.79 -29.15 6.49
C GLY A 294 -7.71 -28.50 5.11
N ALA A 295 -8.87 -28.17 4.55
CA ALA A 295 -8.96 -27.42 3.31
C ALA A 295 -8.61 -25.94 3.55
N ALA A 296 -7.98 -25.30 2.57
CA ALA A 296 -7.62 -23.89 2.61
C ALA A 296 -8.19 -23.14 1.41
N PRO A 297 -8.49 -21.84 1.57
CA PRO A 297 -8.79 -21.01 0.43
C PRO A 297 -7.58 -20.92 -0.50
N VAL A 298 -7.82 -21.01 -1.80
CA VAL A 298 -6.84 -20.63 -2.82
C VAL A 298 -6.84 -19.12 -2.93
N LEU A 299 -5.69 -18.50 -2.73
CA LEU A 299 -5.51 -17.05 -2.81
C LEU A 299 -5.09 -16.68 -4.24
N GLY A 300 -6.03 -16.12 -5.01
CA GLY A 300 -5.84 -15.73 -6.42
C GLY A 300 -6.68 -14.51 -6.81
N GLY A 301 -6.49 -13.39 -6.11
CA GLY A 301 -7.25 -12.16 -6.30
C GLY A 301 -6.95 -11.12 -5.23
N GLU A 302 -7.98 -10.62 -4.55
CA GLU A 302 -7.93 -9.51 -3.56
C GLU A 302 -7.20 -9.83 -2.23
N ALA A 303 -6.75 -11.07 -2.03
CA ALA A 303 -6.34 -11.64 -0.75
C ALA A 303 -7.50 -11.76 0.27
N ASP A 304 -7.46 -12.78 1.13
CA ASP A 304 -8.42 -12.94 2.23
C ASP A 304 -7.97 -12.07 3.42
N GLY A 305 -8.82 -11.12 3.84
CA GLY A 305 -8.54 -10.26 4.99
C GLY A 305 -8.49 -11.02 6.32
N LEU A 306 -9.11 -12.21 6.38
CA LEU A 306 -9.15 -13.04 7.58
C LEU A 306 -7.96 -14.01 7.68
N PRO A 307 -7.52 -14.35 8.90
CA PRO A 307 -7.85 -13.66 10.15
C PRO A 307 -7.20 -12.26 10.21
N VAL A 308 -7.74 -11.37 11.04
CA VAL A 308 -7.09 -10.07 11.32
C VAL A 308 -6.02 -10.29 12.39
N TRP A 309 -4.76 -10.00 12.04
CA TRP A 309 -3.63 -10.20 12.94
C TRP A 309 -3.34 -8.98 13.81
N PRO A 310 -2.72 -9.17 14.99
CA PRO A 310 -2.20 -8.08 15.79
C PRO A 310 -1.13 -7.26 15.07
N ALA A 311 -1.04 -5.96 15.38
CA ALA A 311 -0.10 -5.01 14.79
C ALA A 311 1.36 -5.51 14.81
N GLU A 312 1.74 -6.18 15.90
CA GLU A 312 3.09 -6.73 16.11
C GLU A 312 3.42 -7.91 15.20
N ILE A 313 2.41 -8.69 14.77
CA ILE A 313 2.59 -9.82 13.86
C ILE A 313 2.72 -9.31 12.43
N TYR A 314 1.90 -8.35 12.02
CA TYR A 314 2.09 -7.65 10.74
C TYR A 314 3.49 -7.02 10.66
N ALA A 315 3.92 -6.32 11.72
CA ALA A 315 5.26 -5.75 11.79
C ALA A 315 6.37 -6.81 11.77
N SER A 316 6.20 -7.91 12.49
CA SER A 316 7.19 -9.01 12.49
C SER A 316 7.29 -9.68 11.14
N TYR A 317 6.20 -9.83 10.40
CA TYR A 317 6.23 -10.44 9.07
C TYR A 317 6.85 -9.50 8.02
N ALA A 318 6.50 -8.21 8.04
CA ALA A 318 7.00 -7.23 7.09
C ALA A 318 8.47 -6.83 7.35
N HIS A 319 8.83 -6.58 8.61
CA HIS A 319 10.10 -5.97 9.01
C HIS A 319 10.99 -6.89 9.86
N GLY A 320 10.55 -8.12 10.10
CA GLY A 320 11.25 -9.09 10.95
C GLY A 320 10.91 -8.94 12.44
N PRO A 321 10.88 -10.05 13.21
CA PRO A 321 10.67 -10.01 14.64
C PRO A 321 11.89 -9.46 15.37
N ARG A 322 11.68 -8.95 16.60
CA ARG A 322 12.78 -8.52 17.50
C ARG A 322 13.76 -9.66 17.84
N SER A 323 13.28 -10.90 17.85
CA SER A 323 14.11 -12.08 18.11
C SER A 323 14.78 -12.56 16.83
N THR A 324 16.09 -12.76 16.88
CA THR A 324 16.87 -13.37 15.78
C THR A 324 16.88 -14.90 15.82
N ALA A 325 16.24 -15.51 16.82
CA ALA A 325 16.19 -16.96 16.93
C ALA A 325 15.42 -17.58 15.75
N SER A 326 16.07 -18.46 15.00
CA SER A 326 15.51 -19.10 13.80
C SER A 326 14.19 -19.82 14.07
N GLY A 327 14.06 -20.50 15.21
CA GLY A 327 12.81 -21.16 15.62
C GLY A 327 11.64 -20.19 15.77
N VAL A 328 11.88 -19.00 16.34
CA VAL A 328 10.83 -17.97 16.50
C VAL A 328 10.42 -17.40 15.15
N ARG A 329 11.39 -17.07 14.29
CA ARG A 329 11.13 -16.57 12.92
C ARG A 329 10.31 -17.57 12.11
N ARG A 330 10.70 -18.85 12.13
CA ARG A 330 9.99 -19.93 11.44
C ARG A 330 8.55 -20.11 11.92
N VAL A 331 8.33 -20.11 13.24
CA VAL A 331 6.97 -20.24 13.79
C VAL A 331 6.09 -19.06 13.39
N LEU A 332 6.59 -17.83 13.52
CA LEU A 332 5.85 -16.64 13.11
C LEU A 332 5.51 -16.64 11.61
N ALA A 333 6.49 -16.99 10.76
CA ALA A 333 6.31 -17.06 9.31
C ALA A 333 5.20 -18.05 8.93
N LEU A 334 5.28 -19.28 9.44
CA LEU A 334 4.30 -20.33 9.15
C LEU A 334 2.93 -20.05 9.76
N SER A 335 2.87 -19.50 10.98
CA SER A 335 1.61 -19.10 11.62
C SER A 335 0.89 -18.03 10.81
N TYR A 336 1.59 -17.01 10.34
CA TYR A 336 1.01 -15.97 9.49
C TYR A 336 0.58 -16.53 8.12
N ALA A 337 1.51 -17.18 7.41
CA ALA A 337 1.30 -17.64 6.04
C ALA A 337 0.17 -18.67 5.93
N TYR A 338 0.00 -19.54 6.93
CA TYR A 338 -0.95 -20.65 6.88
C TYR A 338 -2.04 -20.61 7.96
N SER A 339 -2.17 -19.48 8.67
CA SER A 339 -3.13 -19.29 9.77
C SER A 339 -3.00 -20.38 10.85
N GLY A 340 -1.76 -20.75 11.17
CA GLY A 340 -1.42 -21.77 12.16
C GLY A 340 -1.75 -23.22 11.80
N ARG A 341 -2.18 -23.51 10.57
CA ARG A 341 -2.52 -24.88 10.11
C ARG A 341 -1.32 -25.72 9.67
N ALA A 342 -0.12 -25.14 9.75
CA ALA A 342 1.12 -25.77 9.33
C ALA A 342 1.56 -26.85 10.33
N VAL A 343 1.70 -28.10 9.87
CA VAL A 343 2.21 -29.23 10.68
C VAL A 343 3.50 -29.75 10.07
N GLN A 344 4.57 -29.75 10.87
CA GLN A 344 5.84 -30.37 10.48
C GLN A 344 5.92 -31.80 11.00
N HIS A 345 6.05 -32.78 10.08
CA HIS A 345 6.39 -34.15 10.47
C HIS A 345 7.83 -34.21 11.03
N GLY A 346 7.99 -34.85 12.19
CA GLY A 346 9.31 -35.12 12.79
C GLY A 346 9.84 -34.06 13.76
N ALA A 347 9.16 -32.93 13.94
CA ALA A 347 9.49 -31.99 15.02
C ALA A 347 8.97 -32.55 16.36
N THR A 348 9.82 -33.29 17.07
CA THR A 348 9.58 -33.71 18.44
C THR A 348 9.51 -32.50 19.36
N GLY A 349 8.33 -31.91 19.54
CA GLY A 349 8.14 -30.85 20.52
C GLY A 349 6.71 -30.32 20.57
N ASN A 350 5.98 -30.67 21.63
CA ASN A 350 4.71 -30.05 22.01
C ASN A 350 4.78 -28.51 22.14
N SER A 351 5.98 -27.91 22.20
CA SER A 351 6.19 -26.47 22.37
C SER A 351 5.94 -25.65 21.10
N THR A 352 6.29 -26.14 19.91
CA THR A 352 6.19 -25.35 18.66
C THR A 352 4.73 -25.19 18.23
N THR A 353 3.95 -26.26 18.36
CA THR A 353 2.50 -26.27 18.11
C THR A 353 1.75 -25.42 19.13
N ALA A 354 2.17 -25.42 20.40
CA ALA A 354 1.60 -24.56 21.43
C ALA A 354 1.84 -23.07 21.15
N VAL A 355 3.04 -22.68 20.69
CA VAL A 355 3.33 -21.29 20.31
C VAL A 355 2.55 -20.87 19.06
N ALA A 356 2.44 -21.74 18.05
CA ALA A 356 1.62 -21.45 16.88
C ALA A 356 0.14 -21.26 17.25
N SER A 357 -0.38 -22.09 18.15
CA SER A 357 -1.76 -21.97 18.67
C SER A 357 -1.96 -20.70 19.51
N ASP A 358 -0.97 -20.29 20.31
CA ASP A 358 -1.02 -19.03 21.07
C ASP A 358 -1.07 -17.83 20.12
N LEU A 359 -0.24 -17.83 19.08
CA LEU A 359 -0.23 -16.76 18.06
C LEU A 359 -1.56 -16.65 17.32
N VAL A 360 -2.17 -17.77 16.93
CA VAL A 360 -3.51 -17.79 16.34
C VAL A 360 -4.55 -17.34 17.35
N GLY A 361 -4.43 -17.73 18.62
CA GLY A 361 -5.34 -17.30 19.69
C GLY A 361 -5.33 -15.78 19.94
N ARG A 362 -4.33 -15.06 19.43
CA ARG A 362 -4.22 -13.59 19.50
C ARG A 362 -4.85 -12.88 18.30
N THR A 363 -5.28 -13.59 17.26
CA THR A 363 -6.00 -12.95 16.16
C THR A 363 -7.32 -12.37 16.65
N ALA A 364 -7.88 -11.46 15.86
CA ALA A 364 -9.23 -10.99 16.10
C ALA A 364 -10.23 -12.16 16.11
N ARG A 365 -11.42 -11.90 16.67
CA ARG A 365 -12.48 -12.89 16.77
C ARG A 365 -12.83 -13.43 15.39
N GLU A 366 -12.91 -14.76 15.26
CA GLU A 366 -13.40 -15.38 14.04
C GLU A 366 -14.89 -15.10 13.83
N TRP A 367 -15.27 -14.95 12.56
CA TRP A 367 -16.68 -14.85 12.22
C TRP A 367 -17.35 -16.22 12.40
N ASP A 368 -18.31 -16.28 13.33
CA ASP A 368 -19.00 -17.51 13.72
C ASP A 368 -20.30 -17.76 12.91
N GLY A 369 -20.49 -17.03 11.80
CA GLY A 369 -21.68 -17.11 10.97
C GLY A 369 -22.90 -16.38 11.52
N ARG A 370 -22.84 -15.81 12.73
CA ARG A 370 -23.94 -15.03 13.30
C ARG A 370 -23.91 -13.59 12.78
N THR A 371 -25.09 -13.06 12.52
CA THR A 371 -25.30 -11.70 12.01
C THR A 371 -26.12 -10.84 12.98
N ASP A 372 -26.20 -11.22 14.25
CA ASP A 372 -26.84 -10.38 15.26
C ASP A 372 -25.99 -9.14 15.57
N GLU A 373 -26.65 -8.07 16.02
CA GLU A 373 -26.04 -6.76 16.30
C GLU A 373 -24.80 -6.88 17.20
N VAL A 374 -24.95 -7.59 18.32
CA VAL A 374 -23.89 -7.79 19.32
C VAL A 374 -22.72 -8.59 18.74
N GLY A 375 -23.01 -9.52 17.85
CA GLY A 375 -22.03 -10.32 17.13
C GLY A 375 -21.19 -9.48 16.18
N LEU A 376 -21.83 -8.63 15.36
CA LEU A 376 -21.13 -7.75 14.42
C LEU A 376 -20.31 -6.68 15.13
N GLU A 377 -20.84 -6.04 16.17
CA GLU A 377 -20.11 -5.05 16.96
C GLU A 377 -18.84 -5.66 17.57
N LYS A 378 -18.97 -6.79 18.30
CA LYS A 378 -17.81 -7.47 18.90
C LYS A 378 -16.80 -7.98 17.87
N LEU A 379 -17.28 -8.40 16.70
CA LEU A 379 -16.40 -8.83 15.61
C LEU A 379 -15.54 -7.64 15.14
N VAL A 380 -16.17 -6.52 14.83
CA VAL A 380 -15.53 -5.30 14.34
C VAL A 380 -14.61 -4.68 15.40
N GLU A 381 -15.03 -4.61 16.66
CA GLU A 381 -14.19 -4.14 17.78
C GLU A 381 -12.94 -5.01 17.95
N SER A 382 -13.06 -6.33 17.75
CA SER A 382 -11.91 -7.22 17.86
C SER A 382 -10.84 -6.98 16.79
N TRP A 383 -11.16 -6.30 15.67
CA TRP A 383 -10.19 -5.95 14.64
C TRP A 383 -9.21 -4.85 15.08
N MET A 384 -9.49 -4.13 16.16
CA MET A 384 -8.60 -3.10 16.71
C MET A 384 -7.20 -3.62 17.04
N VAL A 385 -7.03 -4.92 17.27
CA VAL A 385 -5.71 -5.56 17.46
C VAL A 385 -4.73 -5.23 16.33
N ALA A 386 -5.20 -4.93 15.12
CA ALA A 386 -4.36 -4.57 13.98
C ALA A 386 -3.64 -3.23 14.14
N ILE A 387 -4.17 -2.31 14.96
CA ILE A 387 -3.60 -0.96 15.16
C ILE A 387 -3.28 -0.66 16.63
N ASP A 388 -3.89 -1.37 17.58
CA ASP A 388 -3.53 -1.31 18.98
C ASP A 388 -2.10 -1.85 19.17
N GLY A 389 -1.27 -1.08 19.87
CA GLY A 389 0.15 -1.40 20.03
C GLY A 389 1.02 -1.17 18.79
N HIS A 390 0.49 -0.50 17.74
CA HIS A 390 1.30 -0.14 16.58
C HIS A 390 2.52 0.72 16.95
N ALA A 391 3.66 0.45 16.32
CA ALA A 391 4.94 1.09 16.65
C ALA A 391 4.95 2.62 16.43
N LEU A 392 4.08 3.14 15.55
CA LEU A 392 3.90 4.58 15.36
C LEU A 392 3.49 5.27 16.67
N TRP A 393 2.57 4.69 17.43
CA TRP A 393 2.09 5.27 18.69
C TRP A 393 3.21 5.36 19.72
N GLN A 394 4.01 4.30 19.83
CA GLN A 394 5.20 4.29 20.68
C GLN A 394 6.19 5.38 20.23
N ARG A 395 6.45 5.48 18.92
CA ARG A 395 7.38 6.47 18.38
C ARG A 395 6.91 7.91 18.67
N MET A 396 5.63 8.21 18.46
CA MET A 396 5.07 9.55 18.71
C MET A 396 5.02 9.91 20.20
N THR A 397 4.93 8.93 21.10
CA THR A 397 4.85 9.18 22.55
C THR A 397 6.19 9.08 23.27
N GLU A 398 7.20 8.41 22.70
CA GLU A 398 8.53 8.26 23.30
C GLU A 398 9.59 9.16 22.68
N ASP A 399 9.65 9.25 21.35
CA ASP A 399 10.67 10.05 20.64
C ASP A 399 10.07 10.68 19.36
N PRO A 400 9.09 11.59 19.53
CA PRO A 400 8.44 12.27 18.42
C PRO A 400 9.40 13.21 17.71
N THR A 401 9.29 13.27 16.39
CA THR A 401 9.96 14.29 15.56
C THR A 401 8.91 15.12 14.83
N LEU A 402 9.22 16.39 14.55
CA LEU A 402 8.34 17.25 13.76
C LEU A 402 7.98 16.64 12.39
N PRO A 403 8.93 16.08 11.61
CA PRO A 403 8.61 15.40 10.35
C PRO A 403 7.66 14.22 10.50
N LEU A 404 7.78 13.42 11.57
CA LEU A 404 6.86 12.31 11.82
C LEU A 404 5.44 12.80 12.11
N VAL A 405 5.31 13.82 12.96
CA VAL A 405 4.00 14.42 13.27
C VAL A 405 3.41 15.13 12.04
N HIS A 406 4.26 15.79 11.25
CA HIS A 406 3.89 16.42 9.98
C HIS A 406 3.31 15.40 9.01
N GLY A 407 4.00 14.28 8.83
CA GLY A 407 3.52 13.15 8.02
C GLY A 407 2.21 12.59 8.52
N TYR A 408 2.09 12.32 9.82
CA TYR A 408 0.83 11.87 10.42
C TYR A 408 -0.33 12.80 10.09
N MET A 409 -0.14 14.12 10.17
CA MET A 409 -1.19 15.09 9.85
C MET A 409 -1.50 15.18 8.35
N VAL A 410 -0.51 15.11 7.47
CA VAL A 410 -0.70 15.20 6.01
C VAL A 410 -1.39 13.95 5.47
N GLU A 411 -0.97 12.77 5.91
CA GLU A 411 -1.58 11.53 5.46
C GLU A 411 -3.02 11.37 5.97
N ASN A 412 -3.31 11.81 7.21
CA ASN A 412 -4.68 11.90 7.68
C ASN A 412 -5.50 12.98 6.95
N TYR A 413 -4.89 14.10 6.53
CA TYR A 413 -5.55 15.06 5.66
C TYR A 413 -6.03 14.39 4.35
N HIS A 414 -5.16 13.63 3.69
CA HIS A 414 -5.52 12.94 2.45
C HIS A 414 -6.61 11.88 2.67
N TYR A 415 -6.53 11.12 3.76
CA TYR A 415 -7.57 10.17 4.16
C TYR A 415 -8.94 10.85 4.35
N VAL A 416 -9.01 11.84 5.24
CA VAL A 416 -10.27 12.51 5.59
C VAL A 416 -10.81 13.33 4.41
N ALA A 417 -9.93 13.96 3.60
CA ALA A 417 -10.35 14.64 2.37
C ALA A 417 -10.92 13.68 1.31
N GLY A 418 -10.63 12.38 1.42
CA GLY A 418 -11.14 11.31 0.56
C GLY A 418 -12.55 10.80 0.91
N ILE A 419 -13.17 11.27 2.01
CA ILE A 419 -14.45 10.73 2.51
C ILE A 419 -15.55 10.65 1.44
N TRP A 420 -15.67 11.68 0.62
CA TRP A 420 -16.69 11.75 -0.43
C TRP A 420 -16.50 10.67 -1.51
N GLN A 421 -15.28 10.19 -1.72
CA GLN A 421 -14.98 9.15 -2.70
C GLN A 421 -15.52 7.80 -2.24
N HIS A 422 -15.33 7.46 -0.97
CA HIS A 422 -15.71 6.16 -0.45
C HIS A 422 -17.13 6.14 0.16
N THR A 423 -17.49 7.08 1.04
CA THR A 423 -18.87 7.13 1.57
C THR A 423 -19.87 7.46 0.45
N GLY A 424 -19.49 8.33 -0.50
CA GLY A 424 -20.32 8.60 -1.69
C GLY A 424 -20.52 7.37 -2.57
N GLY A 425 -19.48 6.54 -2.74
CA GLY A 425 -19.57 5.24 -3.42
C GLY A 425 -20.57 4.30 -2.73
N ALA A 426 -20.53 4.22 -1.39
CA ALA A 426 -21.44 3.38 -0.62
C ALA A 426 -22.88 3.88 -0.68
N VAL A 427 -23.09 5.19 -0.62
CA VAL A 427 -24.41 5.82 -0.81
C VAL A 427 -24.98 5.45 -2.18
N ALA A 428 -24.16 5.48 -3.24
CA ALA A 428 -24.59 5.13 -4.59
C ALA A 428 -24.89 3.64 -4.74
N ALA A 429 -24.08 2.77 -4.14
CA ALA A 429 -24.21 1.32 -4.24
C ALA A 429 -25.29 0.71 -3.34
N CYS A 430 -25.64 1.38 -2.23
CA CYS A 430 -26.59 0.86 -1.23
C CYS A 430 -28.04 0.97 -1.73
N PRO A 431 -28.74 -0.17 -1.94
CA PRO A 431 -30.13 -0.15 -2.39
C PRO A 431 -31.11 0.09 -1.24
N ASP A 432 -30.71 -0.15 0.01
CA ASP A 432 -31.58 0.00 1.20
C ASP A 432 -31.71 1.48 1.58
N PRO A 433 -32.91 2.09 1.45
CA PRO A 433 -33.09 3.52 1.70
C PRO A 433 -32.82 3.91 3.16
N VAL A 434 -33.02 3.00 4.13
CA VAL A 434 -32.81 3.31 5.55
C VAL A 434 -31.32 3.42 5.84
N ILE A 435 -30.55 2.40 5.48
CA ILE A 435 -29.09 2.39 5.65
C ILE A 435 -28.45 3.49 4.79
N ARG A 436 -28.92 3.69 3.56
CA ARG A 436 -28.42 4.76 2.69
C ARG A 436 -28.60 6.15 3.30
N ASN A 437 -29.70 6.40 4.01
CA ASN A 437 -29.91 7.68 4.69
C ASN A 437 -28.89 7.92 5.80
N GLU A 438 -28.53 6.89 6.58
CA GLU A 438 -27.46 6.99 7.58
C GLU A 438 -26.10 7.26 6.93
N LEU A 439 -25.79 6.60 5.81
CA LEU A 439 -24.58 6.87 5.04
C LEU A 439 -24.54 8.31 4.48
N VAL A 440 -25.70 8.85 4.06
CA VAL A 440 -25.81 10.25 3.61
C VAL A 440 -25.60 11.21 4.76
N LYS A 441 -26.18 10.95 5.94
CA LYS A 441 -25.97 11.74 7.16
C LYS A 441 -24.47 11.79 7.48
N HIS A 442 -23.84 10.62 7.58
CA HIS A 442 -22.41 10.50 7.85
C HIS A 442 -21.55 11.25 6.80
N LEU A 443 -21.87 11.14 5.51
CA LEU A 443 -21.18 11.89 4.47
C LEU A 443 -21.29 13.41 4.67
N ILE A 444 -22.47 13.92 5.02
CA ILE A 444 -22.70 15.36 5.23
C ILE A 444 -21.86 15.88 6.39
N GLU A 445 -21.79 15.11 7.47
CA GLU A 445 -21.02 15.43 8.68
C GLU A 445 -19.52 15.49 8.37
N GLU A 446 -18.99 14.46 7.72
CA GLU A 446 -17.55 14.32 7.41
C GLU A 446 -17.05 15.22 6.27
N PHE A 447 -17.93 15.70 5.38
CA PHE A 447 -17.55 16.34 4.11
C PHE A 447 -16.54 17.49 4.24
N ASN A 448 -16.57 18.22 5.37
CA ASN A 448 -15.68 19.36 5.59
C ASN A 448 -14.52 19.09 6.55
N HIS A 449 -14.39 17.89 7.12
CA HIS A 449 -13.36 17.57 8.09
C HIS A 449 -11.95 17.76 7.50
N GLY A 450 -11.72 17.43 6.22
CA GLY A 450 -10.42 17.66 5.56
C GLY A 450 -9.99 19.14 5.56
N LYS A 451 -10.93 20.10 5.55
CA LYS A 451 -10.61 21.53 5.67
C LYS A 451 -10.11 21.90 7.07
N MET A 452 -10.50 21.18 8.11
CA MET A 452 -10.00 21.36 9.48
C MET A 452 -8.51 21.02 9.55
N PHE A 453 -8.12 19.87 9.01
CA PHE A 453 -6.72 19.47 8.88
C PHE A 453 -5.91 20.46 8.07
N LEU A 454 -6.39 20.85 6.89
CA LEU A 454 -5.70 21.80 6.02
C LEU A 454 -5.44 23.15 6.72
N ARG A 455 -6.40 23.64 7.53
CA ARG A 455 -6.24 24.87 8.33
C ARG A 455 -5.21 24.69 9.44
N GLY A 456 -5.27 23.59 10.19
CA GLY A 456 -4.30 23.29 11.26
C GLY A 456 -2.88 23.20 10.72
N ILE A 457 -2.70 22.45 9.64
CA ILE A 457 -1.44 22.30 8.94
C ILE A 457 -0.91 23.67 8.46
N LYS A 458 -1.74 24.47 7.77
CA LYS A 458 -1.35 25.81 7.32
C LYS A 458 -0.97 26.75 8.46
N LYS A 459 -1.70 26.71 9.57
CA LYS A 459 -1.45 27.56 10.76
C LYS A 459 -0.12 27.21 11.43
N ALA A 460 0.17 25.91 11.58
CA ALA A 460 1.33 25.44 12.30
C ALA A 460 2.67 25.65 11.58
N ARG A 461 2.64 25.92 10.26
CA ARG A 461 3.82 25.72 9.39
C ARG A 461 4.53 26.97 8.89
N GLY A 462 3.95 28.17 8.98
CA GLY A 462 4.64 29.41 8.59
C GLY A 462 5.39 29.30 7.24
N SER A 463 6.69 29.60 7.21
CA SER A 463 7.57 29.52 6.02
C SER A 463 8.30 28.18 5.82
N ARG A 464 8.04 27.15 6.65
CA ARG A 464 8.84 25.90 6.69
C ARG A 464 8.51 24.89 5.59
N ASP A 465 7.33 24.99 4.99
CA ASP A 465 6.83 23.98 4.04
C ASP A 465 7.41 24.09 2.63
N HIS A 466 8.52 24.80 2.46
CA HIS A 466 9.09 25.00 1.12
C HIS A 466 8.06 25.59 0.13
N GLY A 467 6.99 26.24 0.64
CA GLY A 467 5.82 26.73 -0.11
C GLY A 467 4.89 25.69 -0.75
N LEU A 468 4.94 24.41 -0.36
CA LEU A 468 4.02 23.37 -0.82
C LEU A 468 2.82 23.25 0.13
N THR A 469 1.62 23.39 -0.38
CA THR A 469 0.40 23.16 0.40
C THR A 469 0.07 21.66 0.45
N PRO A 470 -0.61 21.15 1.49
CA PRO A 470 -0.95 19.72 1.59
C PRO A 470 -1.70 19.16 0.38
N ASP A 471 -2.54 19.97 -0.28
CA ASP A 471 -3.22 19.61 -1.52
C ASP A 471 -2.28 19.42 -2.73
N ARG A 472 -1.02 19.87 -2.63
CA ARG A 472 0.05 19.70 -3.62
C ARG A 472 1.13 18.71 -3.17
N MET A 473 0.99 18.18 -1.96
CA MET A 473 1.81 17.08 -1.50
C MET A 473 1.21 15.78 -2.03
N ARG A 474 2.04 14.96 -2.66
CA ARG A 474 1.66 13.61 -3.06
C ARG A 474 1.47 12.77 -1.77
N PRO A 475 0.33 12.09 -1.58
CA PRO A 475 0.14 11.16 -0.46
C PRO A 475 1.14 10.01 -0.50
N LEU A 476 1.31 9.26 0.59
CA LEU A 476 2.05 8.00 0.56
C LEU A 476 1.32 6.94 -0.26
N ALA A 477 2.09 5.99 -0.81
CA ALA A 477 1.56 4.79 -1.46
C ALA A 477 0.59 4.02 -0.54
N THR A 478 0.92 3.90 0.74
CA THR A 478 0.07 3.28 1.77
C THR A 478 -1.26 4.01 1.94
N THR A 479 -1.25 5.35 1.92
CA THR A 479 -2.46 6.18 2.02
C THR A 479 -3.34 6.03 0.80
N VAL A 480 -2.75 6.02 -0.40
CA VAL A 480 -3.50 5.81 -1.65
C VAL A 480 -4.11 4.40 -1.67
N ALA A 481 -3.35 3.37 -1.30
CA ALA A 481 -3.86 2.00 -1.21
C ALA A 481 -5.03 1.89 -0.21
N PHE A 482 -4.90 2.51 0.96
CA PHE A 482 -5.93 2.50 2.01
C PHE A 482 -7.23 3.19 1.57
N VAL A 483 -7.15 4.45 1.12
CA VAL A 483 -8.32 5.22 0.65
C VAL A 483 -8.96 4.57 -0.58
N GLY A 484 -8.13 4.12 -1.51
CA GLY A 484 -8.60 3.46 -2.73
C GLY A 484 -9.34 2.16 -2.46
N THR A 485 -8.89 1.38 -1.47
CA THR A 485 -9.58 0.16 -1.04
C THR A 485 -10.92 0.47 -0.39
N LEU A 486 -11.01 1.50 0.46
CA LEU A 486 -12.29 1.93 1.03
C LEU A 486 -13.28 2.32 -0.06
N ARG A 487 -12.83 3.09 -1.07
CA ARG A 487 -13.64 3.47 -2.22
C ARG A 487 -14.14 2.27 -3.01
N GLU A 488 -13.26 1.32 -3.27
CA GLU A 488 -13.61 0.14 -4.02
C GLU A 488 -14.58 -0.76 -3.25
N LEU A 489 -14.29 -1.02 -1.98
CA LEU A 489 -15.15 -1.78 -1.07
C LEU A 489 -16.55 -1.18 -1.04
N ALA A 490 -16.65 0.14 -0.91
CA ALA A 490 -17.90 0.88 -0.96
C ALA A 490 -18.72 0.65 -2.23
N GLN A 491 -18.06 0.56 -3.39
CA GLN A 491 -18.70 0.39 -4.69
C GLN A 491 -19.13 -1.06 -4.96
N ARG A 492 -18.32 -2.04 -4.58
CA ARG A 492 -18.56 -3.46 -4.91
C ARG A 492 -19.34 -4.21 -3.83
N ASP A 493 -19.16 -3.85 -2.56
CA ASP A 493 -19.81 -4.49 -1.42
C ASP A 493 -20.06 -3.46 -0.31
N TRP A 494 -21.17 -2.73 -0.45
CA TRP A 494 -21.57 -1.71 0.52
C TRP A 494 -21.77 -2.28 1.94
N LYS A 495 -22.06 -3.59 2.10
CA LYS A 495 -22.20 -4.22 3.43
C LYS A 495 -20.85 -4.38 4.09
N ALA A 496 -19.87 -4.88 3.33
CA ALA A 496 -18.48 -4.94 3.79
C ALA A 496 -17.94 -3.54 4.11
N TYR A 497 -18.30 -2.53 3.31
CA TYR A 497 -17.97 -1.14 3.61
C TYR A 497 -18.60 -0.65 4.92
N VAL A 498 -19.85 -0.99 5.23
CA VAL A 498 -20.46 -0.64 6.52
C VAL A 498 -19.68 -1.27 7.70
N LEU A 499 -19.24 -2.52 7.57
CA LEU A 499 -18.39 -3.15 8.61
C LEU A 499 -17.04 -2.44 8.75
N ALA A 500 -16.41 -2.07 7.62
CA ALA A 500 -15.16 -1.34 7.62
C ALA A 500 -15.30 0.08 8.19
N LEU A 501 -16.38 0.79 7.84
CA LEU A 501 -16.71 2.09 8.40
C LEU A 501 -16.89 1.96 9.91
N ALA A 502 -17.60 0.93 10.36
CA ALA A 502 -17.79 0.70 11.78
C ALA A 502 -16.48 0.44 12.51
N TYR A 503 -15.55 -0.31 11.92
CA TYR A 503 -14.20 -0.48 12.46
C TYR A 503 -13.52 0.88 12.65
N LEU A 504 -13.52 1.73 11.62
CA LEU A 504 -12.86 3.03 11.68
C LEU A 504 -13.47 3.95 12.74
N GLN A 505 -14.80 4.00 12.84
CA GLN A 505 -15.50 4.88 13.79
C GLN A 505 -15.50 4.36 15.23
N LEU A 506 -15.57 3.05 15.45
CA LEU A 506 -15.51 2.47 16.79
C LEU A 506 -14.12 2.57 17.42
N THR A 507 -13.04 2.64 16.61
CA THR A 507 -11.70 2.92 17.14
C THR A 507 -11.62 4.26 17.87
N LEU A 508 -12.50 5.20 17.53
CA LEU A 508 -12.60 6.52 18.16
C LEU A 508 -13.54 6.56 19.37
N SER A 509 -14.33 5.51 19.61
CA SER A 509 -15.52 5.58 20.48
C SER A 509 -15.82 4.32 21.30
N ALA A 510 -14.85 3.41 21.52
CA ALA A 510 -15.09 2.21 22.33
C ALA A 510 -15.71 2.56 23.69
N ALA A 511 -16.79 1.86 24.04
CA ALA A 511 -17.74 2.26 25.07
C ALA A 511 -17.07 2.48 26.45
N GLY A 512 -17.01 3.73 26.90
CA GLY A 512 -16.54 4.11 28.24
C GLY A 512 -15.78 5.43 28.29
N THR A 513 -15.56 5.96 29.50
CA THR A 513 -14.74 7.15 29.76
C THR A 513 -13.25 6.99 29.41
N THR A 514 -12.84 5.77 29.02
CA THR A 514 -11.44 5.36 28.85
C THR A 514 -10.82 5.69 27.49
N VAL A 515 -11.62 5.80 26.42
CA VAL A 515 -11.10 6.14 25.07
C VAL A 515 -10.80 7.63 24.97
N HIS A 516 -11.71 8.47 25.44
CA HIS A 516 -11.47 9.90 25.53
C HIS A 516 -10.23 10.21 26.38
N SER A 517 -10.05 9.52 27.53
CA SER A 517 -8.81 9.66 28.31
C SER A 517 -7.59 9.14 27.56
N ARG A 518 -7.68 8.05 26.78
CA ARG A 518 -6.55 7.52 25.99
C ARG A 518 -6.07 8.50 24.92
N HIS A 519 -6.99 9.14 24.19
CA HIS A 519 -6.65 10.13 23.16
C HIS A 519 -6.09 11.41 23.79
N GLU A 520 -6.72 11.90 24.85
CA GLU A 520 -6.23 13.06 25.59
C GLU A 520 -4.86 12.82 26.24
N ASP A 521 -4.63 11.62 26.77
CA ASP A 521 -3.34 11.20 27.31
C ASP A 521 -2.26 11.13 26.21
N PHE A 522 -2.62 10.64 25.02
CA PHE A 522 -1.74 10.65 23.85
C PHE A 522 -1.35 12.08 23.46
N TYR A 523 -2.32 12.97 23.28
CA TYR A 523 -2.05 14.37 22.92
C TYR A 523 -1.23 15.09 23.98
N ARG A 524 -1.57 14.93 25.25
CA ARG A 524 -0.81 15.50 26.37
C ARG A 524 0.64 15.02 26.35
N THR A 525 0.85 13.71 26.23
CA THR A 525 2.20 13.12 26.19
C THR A 525 3.00 13.65 25.00
N LEU A 526 2.38 13.76 23.83
CA LEU A 526 3.02 14.30 22.64
C LEU A 526 3.40 15.77 22.81
N PHE A 527 2.53 16.60 23.39
CA PHE A 527 2.81 18.03 23.63
C PHE A 527 3.88 18.24 24.68
N ASP A 528 3.92 17.41 25.73
CA ASP A 528 4.96 17.46 26.74
C ASP A 528 6.36 17.16 26.14
N ARG A 529 6.43 16.24 25.17
CA ARG A 529 7.70 15.86 24.51
C ARG A 529 8.09 16.70 23.31
N LEU A 530 7.11 17.22 22.57
CA LEU A 530 7.32 18.04 21.38
C LEU A 530 6.30 19.21 21.35
N PRO A 531 6.49 20.25 22.18
CA PRO A 531 5.52 21.35 22.31
C PRO A 531 5.22 22.06 21.00
N GLU A 532 6.20 22.18 20.11
CA GLU A 532 6.07 22.76 18.77
C GLU A 532 5.10 22.01 17.85
N SER A 533 4.75 20.77 18.17
CA SER A 533 3.76 19.98 17.43
C SER A 533 2.31 20.35 17.75
N GLU A 534 2.05 21.08 18.84
CA GLU A 534 0.69 21.37 19.33
C GLU A 534 -0.17 22.03 18.24
N GLN A 535 0.39 22.98 17.52
CA GLN A 535 -0.35 23.66 16.45
C GLN A 535 -0.73 22.71 15.30
N LEU A 536 0.13 21.74 14.96
CA LEU A 536 -0.14 20.75 13.91
C LEU A 536 -1.26 19.82 14.35
N VAL A 537 -1.11 19.23 15.53
CA VAL A 537 -1.96 18.13 16.00
C VAL A 537 -3.27 18.61 16.60
N SER A 538 -3.36 19.89 16.98
CA SER A 538 -4.62 20.50 17.46
C SER A 538 -5.80 20.30 16.50
N ALA A 539 -5.55 20.20 15.19
CA ALA A 539 -6.59 19.90 14.21
C ALA A 539 -7.13 18.47 14.33
N MET A 540 -6.26 17.47 14.57
CA MET A 540 -6.69 16.10 14.82
C MET A 540 -7.47 16.01 16.14
N ARG A 541 -6.97 16.65 17.21
CA ARG A 541 -7.70 16.69 18.48
C ARG A 541 -9.07 17.37 18.35
N THR A 542 -9.18 18.41 17.53
CA THR A 542 -10.47 19.08 17.25
C THR A 542 -11.41 18.17 16.46
N HIS A 543 -10.88 17.41 15.49
CA HIS A 543 -11.62 16.41 14.75
C HIS A 543 -12.20 15.35 15.69
N ASP A 544 -11.39 14.72 16.54
CA ASP A 544 -11.86 13.69 17.48
C ASP A 544 -12.93 14.20 18.44
N ALA A 545 -12.81 15.46 18.88
CA ALA A 545 -13.81 16.11 19.71
C ALA A 545 -15.13 16.37 18.96
N GLU A 546 -15.06 16.72 17.68
CA GLU A 546 -16.22 16.93 16.82
C GLU A 546 -16.94 15.62 16.52
N ASP A 547 -16.21 14.54 16.21
CA ASP A 547 -16.77 13.19 16.03
C ASP A 547 -17.50 12.70 17.28
N THR A 548 -16.90 12.95 18.45
CA THR A 548 -17.53 12.66 19.75
C THR A 548 -18.81 13.49 19.93
N ARG A 549 -18.78 14.78 19.56
CA ARG A 549 -19.93 15.69 19.67
C ARG A 549 -21.07 15.30 18.73
N LEU A 550 -20.74 14.80 17.54
CA LEU A 550 -21.70 14.33 16.53
C LEU A 550 -22.29 12.96 16.88
N GLY A 551 -21.62 12.19 17.75
CA GLY A 551 -22.11 10.89 18.21
C GLY A 551 -21.81 9.75 17.24
N HIS A 552 -20.73 9.85 16.45
CA HIS A 552 -20.38 8.86 15.43
C HIS A 552 -20.29 7.42 15.95
N GLY A 553 -19.89 7.24 17.22
CA GLY A 553 -19.88 5.92 17.86
C GLY A 553 -21.26 5.30 18.05
N ASP A 554 -22.26 6.11 18.42
CA ASP A 554 -23.64 5.63 18.59
C ASP A 554 -24.30 5.41 17.22
N ASP A 555 -24.12 6.35 16.29
CA ASP A 555 -24.60 6.23 14.91
C ASP A 555 -24.06 4.98 14.21
N THR A 556 -22.79 4.65 14.46
CA THR A 556 -22.15 3.44 13.92
C THR A 556 -22.76 2.16 14.48
N ARG A 557 -23.05 2.11 15.79
CA ARG A 557 -23.73 0.96 16.42
C ARG A 557 -25.14 0.79 15.86
N ASP A 558 -25.86 1.89 15.69
CA ASP A 558 -27.18 1.91 15.06
C ASP A 558 -27.11 1.42 13.60
N LEU A 559 -26.07 1.80 12.85
CA LEU A 559 -25.83 1.33 11.49
C LEU A 559 -25.58 -0.19 11.44
N LEU A 560 -24.77 -0.73 12.36
CA LEU A 560 -24.54 -2.18 12.50
C LEU A 560 -25.82 -2.92 12.87
N ARG A 561 -26.64 -2.37 13.77
CA ARG A 561 -27.96 -2.91 14.13
C ARG A 561 -28.88 -2.96 12.91
N LEU A 562 -28.97 -1.87 12.15
CA LEU A 562 -29.78 -1.80 10.93
C LEU A 562 -29.29 -2.83 9.90
N LEU A 563 -27.98 -2.96 9.73
CA LEU A 563 -27.39 -3.94 8.84
C LEU A 563 -27.78 -5.38 9.24
N ALA A 564 -27.60 -5.73 10.52
CA ALA A 564 -27.94 -7.03 11.11
C ALA A 564 -29.43 -7.39 10.97
N GLN A 565 -30.32 -6.43 11.19
CA GLN A 565 -31.78 -6.65 11.16
C GLN A 565 -32.34 -6.77 9.74
N ARG A 566 -31.69 -6.15 8.76
CA ARG A 566 -32.26 -5.96 7.42
C ARG A 566 -31.57 -6.79 6.35
N HIS A 567 -30.36 -7.28 6.62
CA HIS A 567 -29.55 -7.98 5.62
C HIS A 567 -28.78 -9.16 6.23
N THR A 568 -28.60 -10.20 5.42
CA THR A 568 -27.62 -11.24 5.69
C THR A 568 -26.23 -10.77 5.27
N ILE A 569 -25.24 -11.06 6.13
CA ILE A 569 -23.81 -10.84 5.90
C ILE A 569 -23.16 -12.17 5.59
N THR A 570 -22.37 -12.22 4.52
CA THR A 570 -21.67 -13.45 4.10
C THR A 570 -20.22 -13.43 4.55
N ARG A 571 -19.54 -14.59 4.46
CA ARG A 571 -18.10 -14.70 4.79
C ARG A 571 -17.29 -13.75 3.94
N GLU A 572 -17.65 -13.66 2.66
CA GLU A 572 -16.96 -12.88 1.65
C GLU A 572 -17.02 -11.40 1.99
N SER A 573 -18.20 -10.89 2.40
CA SER A 573 -18.32 -9.50 2.87
C SER A 573 -17.49 -9.23 4.13
N VAL A 574 -17.46 -10.17 5.09
CA VAL A 574 -16.62 -10.04 6.29
C VAL A 574 -15.14 -10.06 5.93
N ALA A 575 -14.71 -11.00 5.08
CA ALA A 575 -13.33 -11.12 4.63
C ALA A 575 -12.85 -9.89 3.85
N ALA A 576 -13.71 -9.35 2.99
CA ALA A 576 -13.48 -8.10 2.28
C ALA A 576 -13.33 -6.91 3.25
N ALA A 577 -14.20 -6.79 4.25
CA ALA A 577 -14.09 -5.75 5.27
C ALA A 577 -12.84 -5.92 6.15
N ALA A 578 -12.45 -7.16 6.46
CA ALA A 578 -11.30 -7.51 7.28
C ALA A 578 -9.93 -7.18 6.62
N LEU A 579 -9.90 -6.81 5.33
CA LEU A 579 -8.70 -6.24 4.71
C LEU A 579 -8.40 -4.83 5.23
N VAL A 580 -9.43 -4.06 5.60
CA VAL A 580 -9.29 -2.67 6.04
C VAL A 580 -8.42 -2.52 7.29
N PRO A 581 -8.54 -3.37 8.33
CA PRO A 581 -7.59 -3.39 9.45
C PRO A 581 -6.11 -3.57 9.05
N GLN A 582 -5.81 -4.45 8.10
CA GLN A 582 -4.43 -4.65 7.62
C GLN A 582 -3.93 -3.44 6.83
N LEU A 583 -4.78 -2.83 6.01
CA LEU A 583 -4.42 -1.62 5.26
C LEU A 583 -4.33 -0.38 6.16
N ALA A 584 -5.11 -0.33 7.25
CA ALA A 584 -4.97 0.68 8.30
C ALA A 584 -3.63 0.50 9.04
N TRP A 585 -3.22 -0.74 9.35
CA TRP A 585 -1.86 -1.01 9.83
C TRP A 585 -0.81 -0.51 8.83
N SER A 586 -0.98 -0.80 7.53
CA SER A 586 -0.05 -0.39 6.47
C SER A 586 0.02 1.14 6.33
N PHE A 587 -1.11 1.85 6.46
CA PHE A 587 -1.19 3.31 6.51
C PHE A 587 -0.29 3.88 7.63
N LEU A 588 -0.44 3.37 8.85
CA LEU A 588 0.37 3.80 10.00
C LEU A 588 1.85 3.40 9.85
N ASP A 589 2.13 2.20 9.31
CA ASP A 589 3.49 1.76 9.05
C ASP A 589 4.17 2.62 7.98
N GLY A 590 3.47 2.98 6.90
CA GLY A 590 3.99 3.89 5.88
C GLY A 590 4.41 5.24 6.46
N ILE A 591 3.56 5.84 7.31
CA ILE A 591 3.89 7.09 8.01
C ILE A 591 5.19 6.91 8.83
N LEU A 592 5.28 5.83 9.61
CA LEU A 592 6.45 5.55 10.44
C LEU A 592 7.72 5.32 9.62
N GLN A 593 7.67 4.44 8.61
CA GLN A 593 8.84 4.05 7.82
C GLN A 593 9.34 5.20 6.95
N HIS A 594 8.44 6.04 6.43
CA HIS A 594 8.79 7.16 5.57
C HIS A 594 9.31 8.37 6.36
N TYR A 595 8.51 8.87 7.30
CA TYR A 595 8.79 10.16 7.95
C TYR A 595 9.82 10.08 9.07
N ARG A 596 10.28 8.88 9.46
CA ARG A 596 11.48 8.72 10.32
C ARG A 596 12.75 9.30 9.68
N HIS A 597 12.75 9.56 8.37
CA HIS A 597 13.88 10.11 7.62
C HIS A 597 13.98 11.64 7.65
N GLY A 598 13.17 12.33 8.47
CA GLY A 598 13.30 13.76 8.73
C GLY A 598 12.75 14.65 7.61
N GLU A 599 13.27 15.88 7.51
CA GLU A 599 12.77 16.90 6.56
C GLU A 599 12.84 16.46 5.09
N ALA A 600 13.80 15.62 4.72
CA ALA A 600 13.89 15.08 3.37
C ALA A 600 12.66 14.24 2.98
N ALA A 601 12.07 13.51 3.95
CA ALA A 601 10.86 12.72 3.73
C ALA A 601 9.65 13.62 3.44
N VAL A 602 9.59 14.78 4.09
CA VAL A 602 8.57 15.82 3.83
C VAL A 602 8.76 16.41 2.44
N LEU A 603 9.98 16.84 2.11
CA LEU A 603 10.29 17.41 0.80
C LEU A 603 10.02 16.42 -0.34
N GLN A 604 10.26 15.12 -0.13
CA GLN A 604 9.97 14.06 -1.10
C GLN A 604 8.50 14.01 -1.55
N ARG A 605 7.57 14.47 -0.69
CA ARG A 605 6.15 14.53 -1.06
C ARG A 605 5.85 15.61 -2.08
N ALA A 606 6.82 16.46 -2.45
CA ALA A 606 6.68 17.33 -3.62
C ALA A 606 6.34 16.47 -4.85
N GLY A 607 5.20 16.78 -5.45
CA GLY A 607 4.69 16.09 -6.64
C GLY A 607 4.67 16.98 -7.87
N TRP A 608 4.45 16.34 -9.00
CA TRP A 608 3.96 17.01 -10.19
C TRP A 608 2.67 17.75 -9.83
N HIS A 609 2.57 19.00 -10.26
CA HIS A 609 1.37 19.80 -10.06
C HIS A 609 1.28 20.86 -11.13
N VAL A 610 0.09 21.44 -11.21
CA VAL A 610 -0.24 22.48 -12.16
C VAL A 610 -0.55 23.76 -11.40
N GLU A 611 -0.01 24.88 -11.87
CA GLU A 611 -0.35 26.22 -11.35
C GLU A 611 -1.21 26.99 -12.35
N GLY A 612 -2.29 27.63 -11.87
CA GLY A 612 -3.28 28.36 -12.68
C GLY A 612 -2.91 29.80 -12.99
#